data_AF-A0A3B6TG84-F1
#
_entry.id   AF-A0A3B6TG84-F1
#
_cell.length_a   1.000
_cell.length_b   1.000
_cell.length_c   1.000
_cell.angle_alpha   90.00
_cell.angle_beta   90.00
_cell.angle_gamma   90.00
#
_symmetry.space_group_name_H-M   'P 1'
#
loop_
_entity.id
_entity.type
_entity.pdbx_description
1 polymer ?
#
loop_
_entity_poly.entity_id
_entity_poly.type
_entity_poly.pdbx_seq_one_letter_code
_entity_poly.pdbx_strand_id
1 'polypeptide(L)'
;MARERRAIRRIESAAARQVTFSKRRRGLFKKAEELAVLCDADVALVVFSSTGKLSQFASSSMNEIIDKYSTHSKNLGKSDQQPAIDLNLEHCKYDSLNEQLAEASLRLRHMRGEELDGLSVGELQQMEKNLETGLQRVLCTKDRQFMQQISDLQQKGTQLAEENMRLKNQMHEVPTVSTVAVAEAENVVPEDAHSSDSVMTAVHSGSSQDNDDGSDISLKLALPWK
;
A
#
# COMPACT_ATOMS: atom_id res chain seq x y z
N MET A 1 -35.50 17.43 -52.89
CA MET A 1 -34.07 17.70 -52.65
C MET A 1 -33.36 16.40 -52.32
N ALA A 2 -32.80 15.71 -53.32
CA ALA A 2 -32.05 14.47 -53.09
C ALA A 2 -30.72 14.80 -52.41
N ARG A 3 -30.44 14.13 -51.30
CA ARG A 3 -29.24 14.36 -50.48
C ARG A 3 -28.03 13.71 -51.16
N GLU A 4 -26.92 14.43 -51.26
CA GLU A 4 -25.67 13.90 -51.81
C GLU A 4 -25.17 12.66 -51.04
N ARG A 5 -24.63 11.69 -51.79
CA ARG A 5 -24.00 10.49 -51.24
C ARG A 5 -22.73 10.87 -50.48
N ARG A 6 -22.68 10.53 -49.19
CA ARG A 6 -21.49 10.76 -48.34
C ARG A 6 -20.59 9.53 -48.31
N ALA A 7 -19.27 9.76 -48.32
CA ALA A 7 -18.28 8.71 -48.10
C ALA A 7 -18.39 8.11 -46.68
N ILE A 8 -18.10 6.82 -46.53
CA ILE A 8 -18.05 6.13 -45.24
C ILE A 8 -16.68 6.42 -44.59
N ARG A 9 -16.63 7.53 -43.86
CA ARG A 9 -15.49 7.95 -43.03
C ARG A 9 -15.99 8.72 -41.82
N ARG A 10 -15.13 8.93 -40.82
CA ARG A 10 -15.44 9.75 -39.65
C ARG A 10 -15.88 11.15 -40.10
N ILE A 11 -16.96 11.66 -39.50
CA ILE A 11 -17.41 13.04 -39.71
C ILE A 11 -16.62 13.93 -38.75
N GLU A 12 -15.86 14.88 -39.28
CA GLU A 12 -14.98 15.74 -38.46
C GLU A 12 -15.76 16.70 -37.56
N SER A 13 -16.74 17.41 -38.12
CA SER A 13 -17.59 18.33 -37.36
C SER A 13 -18.39 17.60 -36.27
N ALA A 14 -18.17 17.99 -35.01
CA ALA A 14 -18.83 17.38 -33.86
C ALA A 14 -20.35 17.53 -33.90
N ALA A 15 -20.87 18.71 -34.25
CA ALA A 15 -22.31 18.95 -34.38
C ALA A 15 -22.94 18.08 -35.49
N ALA A 16 -22.31 18.04 -36.67
CA ALA A 16 -22.79 17.21 -37.77
C ALA A 16 -22.72 15.71 -37.43
N ARG A 17 -21.67 15.28 -36.71
CA ARG A 17 -21.52 13.91 -36.22
C ARG A 17 -22.61 13.54 -35.22
N GLN A 18 -22.94 14.42 -34.29
CA GLN A 18 -23.99 14.18 -33.28
C GLN A 18 -25.40 14.06 -33.90
N VAL A 19 -25.73 14.96 -34.83
CA VAL A 19 -27.01 14.90 -35.55
C VAL A 19 -27.08 13.63 -36.41
N THR A 20 -25.98 13.28 -37.09
CA THR A 20 -25.92 12.08 -37.92
C THR A 20 -26.01 10.81 -37.08
N PHE A 21 -25.30 10.75 -35.95
CA PHE A 21 -25.39 9.65 -35.00
C PHE A 21 -26.83 9.45 -34.54
N SER A 22 -27.51 10.51 -34.10
CA SER A 22 -28.88 10.43 -33.61
C SER A 22 -29.86 9.89 -34.67
N LYS A 23 -29.72 10.34 -35.93
CA LYS A 23 -30.55 9.87 -37.05
C LYS A 23 -30.21 8.43 -37.47
N ARG A 24 -28.92 8.10 -37.62
CA ARG A 24 -28.48 6.77 -38.05
C ARG A 24 -28.74 5.71 -36.99
N ARG A 25 -28.46 5.99 -35.72
CA ARG A 25 -28.77 5.11 -34.58
C ARG A 25 -30.26 4.78 -34.55
N ARG A 26 -31.13 5.80 -34.68
CA ARG A 26 -32.58 5.57 -34.74
C ARG A 26 -32.99 4.71 -35.95
N GLY A 27 -32.44 4.99 -37.13
CA GLY A 27 -32.71 4.19 -38.32
C GLY A 27 -32.24 2.74 -38.17
N LEU A 28 -31.07 2.52 -37.57
CA LEU A 28 -30.53 1.19 -37.30
C LEU A 28 -31.38 0.42 -36.30
N PHE A 29 -31.86 1.07 -35.24
CA PHE A 29 -32.75 0.46 -34.24
C PHE A 29 -34.07 0.02 -34.88
N LYS A 30 -34.66 0.87 -35.73
CA LYS A 30 -35.86 0.50 -36.50
C LYS A 30 -35.63 -0.72 -37.39
N LYS A 31 -34.49 -0.80 -38.07
CA LYS A 31 -34.17 -1.95 -38.92
C LYS A 31 -33.92 -3.23 -38.12
N ALA A 32 -33.31 -3.12 -36.95
CA ALA A 32 -33.16 -4.24 -36.02
C ALA A 32 -34.52 -4.74 -35.50
N GLU A 33 -35.42 -3.82 -35.16
CA GLU A 33 -36.80 -4.12 -34.75
C GLU A 33 -37.62 -4.77 -35.87
N GLU A 34 -37.57 -4.22 -37.09
CA GLU A 34 -38.19 -4.81 -38.27
C GLU A 34 -37.69 -6.25 -38.51
N LEU A 35 -36.37 -6.48 -38.42
CA LEU A 35 -35.80 -7.81 -38.59
C LEU A 35 -36.26 -8.80 -37.52
N ALA A 36 -36.26 -8.36 -36.26
CA ALA A 36 -36.70 -9.19 -35.14
C ALA A 36 -38.15 -9.65 -35.31
N VAL A 37 -39.04 -8.72 -35.68
CA VAL A 37 -40.47 -9.01 -35.85
C VAL A 37 -40.77 -9.81 -37.12
N LEU A 38 -40.16 -9.45 -38.25
CA LEU A 38 -40.47 -10.10 -39.54
C LEU A 38 -39.94 -11.52 -39.63
N CYS A 39 -38.86 -11.82 -38.93
CA CYS A 39 -38.17 -13.11 -39.03
C CYS A 39 -38.19 -13.92 -37.73
N ASP A 40 -38.92 -13.47 -36.70
CA ASP A 40 -38.94 -14.07 -35.36
C ASP A 40 -37.51 -14.36 -34.84
N ALA A 41 -36.68 -13.31 -34.89
CA ALA A 41 -35.25 -13.41 -34.62
C ALA A 41 -34.87 -12.63 -33.36
N ASP A 42 -34.04 -13.24 -32.51
CA ASP A 42 -33.41 -12.54 -31.39
C ASP A 42 -32.33 -11.58 -31.91
N VAL A 43 -32.63 -10.28 -31.85
CA VAL A 43 -31.71 -9.21 -32.23
C VAL A 43 -31.39 -8.35 -31.01
N ALA A 44 -30.11 -8.10 -30.77
CA ALA A 44 -29.61 -7.12 -29.80
C ALA A 44 -28.61 -6.17 -30.46
N LEU A 45 -28.63 -4.91 -30.03
CA LEU A 45 -27.74 -3.86 -30.52
C LEU A 45 -27.29 -2.96 -29.37
N VAL A 46 -25.98 -2.77 -29.26
CA VAL A 46 -25.36 -1.92 -28.26
C VAL A 46 -24.53 -0.85 -28.97
N VAL A 47 -24.77 0.42 -28.64
CA VAL A 47 -24.07 1.56 -29.26
C VAL A 47 -23.59 2.53 -28.19
N PHE A 48 -22.28 2.75 -28.16
CA PHE A 48 -21.67 3.81 -27.36
C PHE A 48 -21.38 5.03 -28.24
N SER A 49 -21.80 6.21 -27.80
CA SER A 49 -21.39 7.47 -28.45
C SER A 49 -19.94 7.80 -28.12
N SER A 50 -19.34 8.75 -28.85
CA SER A 50 -18.03 9.32 -28.49
C SER A 50 -18.00 10.04 -27.14
N THR A 51 -19.17 10.25 -26.52
CA THR A 51 -19.31 10.81 -25.17
C THR A 51 -19.49 9.72 -24.10
N GLY A 52 -19.32 8.44 -24.46
CA GLY A 52 -19.52 7.31 -23.54
C GLY A 52 -20.98 6.97 -23.24
N LYS A 53 -21.96 7.64 -23.88
CA LYS A 53 -23.37 7.37 -23.60
C LYS A 53 -23.80 6.06 -24.26
N LEU A 54 -24.28 5.13 -23.43
CA LEU A 54 -24.89 3.88 -23.86
C LEU A 54 -26.27 4.13 -24.49
N SER A 55 -26.54 3.47 -25.59
CA SER A 55 -27.86 3.33 -26.20
C SER A 55 -28.01 1.90 -26.69
N GLN A 56 -29.06 1.22 -26.26
CA GLN A 56 -29.25 -0.19 -26.55
C GLN A 56 -30.66 -0.49 -27.06
N PHE A 57 -30.77 -1.57 -27.83
CA PHE A 57 -32.01 -2.17 -28.26
C PHE A 57 -31.88 -3.70 -28.11
N ALA A 58 -32.94 -4.34 -27.63
CA ALA A 58 -33.08 -5.78 -27.62
C ALA A 58 -34.53 -6.10 -28.02
N SER A 59 -34.69 -7.15 -28.81
CA SER A 59 -36.00 -7.70 -29.20
C SER A 59 -36.74 -8.33 -28.01
N SER A 60 -36.00 -9.00 -27.13
CA SER A 60 -36.46 -9.56 -25.86
C SER A 60 -35.67 -8.91 -24.70
N SER A 61 -35.04 -9.71 -23.83
CA SER A 61 -34.16 -9.21 -22.78
C SER A 61 -32.71 -9.15 -23.26
N MET A 62 -32.03 -8.03 -23.00
CA MET A 62 -30.61 -7.89 -23.34
C MET A 62 -29.76 -8.99 -22.69
N ASN A 63 -30.04 -9.31 -21.42
CA ASN A 63 -29.28 -10.31 -20.68
C ASN A 63 -29.52 -11.72 -21.28
N GLU A 64 -30.76 -12.07 -21.62
CA GLU A 64 -31.08 -13.36 -22.23
C GLU A 64 -30.35 -13.57 -23.57
N ILE A 65 -30.29 -12.53 -24.41
CA ILE A 65 -29.58 -12.60 -25.70
C ILE A 65 -28.07 -12.72 -25.47
N ILE A 66 -27.50 -12.00 -24.49
CA ILE A 66 -26.08 -12.10 -24.12
C ILE A 66 -25.76 -13.50 -23.56
N ASP A 67 -26.63 -14.06 -22.73
CA ASP A 67 -26.48 -15.40 -22.14
C ASP A 67 -26.57 -16.48 -23.22
N LYS A 68 -27.53 -16.34 -24.15
CA LYS A 68 -27.66 -17.19 -25.34
C LYS A 68 -26.38 -17.13 -26.19
N TYR A 69 -25.87 -15.93 -26.48
CA TYR A 69 -24.59 -15.76 -27.19
C TYR A 69 -23.43 -16.42 -26.46
N SER A 70 -23.30 -16.19 -25.15
CA SER A 70 -22.22 -16.74 -24.32
C SER A 70 -22.26 -18.27 -24.27
N THR A 71 -23.46 -18.86 -24.27
CA THR A 71 -23.64 -20.31 -24.32
C THR A 71 -23.27 -20.85 -25.70
N HIS A 72 -23.68 -20.19 -26.78
CA HIS A 72 -23.32 -20.60 -28.14
C HIS A 72 -21.83 -20.43 -28.45
N SER A 73 -21.18 -19.36 -27.97
CA SER A 73 -19.74 -19.13 -28.19
C SER A 73 -18.87 -20.18 -27.49
N LYS A 74 -19.24 -20.57 -26.26
CA LYS A 74 -18.59 -21.67 -25.53
C LYS A 74 -18.74 -23.02 -26.24
N ASN A 75 -19.86 -23.24 -26.94
CA ASN A 75 -20.08 -24.45 -27.74
C ASN A 75 -19.36 -24.40 -29.09
N LEU A 76 -19.20 -23.22 -29.70
CA LEU A 76 -18.49 -23.01 -30.97
C LEU A 76 -16.97 -23.18 -30.83
N GLY A 77 -16.42 -22.99 -29.62
CA GLY A 77 -15.02 -23.32 -29.31
C GLY A 77 -14.64 -24.80 -29.48
N LYS A 78 -15.60 -25.69 -29.75
CA LYS A 78 -15.38 -27.11 -30.09
C LYS A 78 -15.39 -27.39 -31.59
N SER A 79 -15.77 -26.44 -32.45
CA SER A 79 -15.91 -26.65 -33.90
C SER A 79 -15.45 -25.42 -34.68
N ASP A 80 -14.13 -25.34 -34.86
CA ASP A 80 -13.35 -24.73 -35.94
C ASP A 80 -13.63 -23.29 -36.46
N GLN A 81 -12.51 -22.54 -36.53
CA GLN A 81 -12.18 -21.31 -37.32
C GLN A 81 -12.75 -19.90 -36.98
N GLN A 82 -11.85 -19.11 -36.35
CA GLN A 82 -11.65 -17.63 -36.39
C GLN A 82 -12.57 -16.68 -35.57
N PRO A 83 -12.10 -15.45 -35.23
CA PRO A 83 -10.93 -15.07 -34.46
C PRO A 83 -11.40 -14.48 -33.11
N ALA A 84 -11.80 -15.34 -32.17
CA ALA A 84 -12.15 -14.93 -30.80
C ALA A 84 -10.92 -14.85 -29.87
N ILE A 85 -9.71 -14.75 -30.45
CA ILE A 85 -8.46 -14.98 -29.74
C ILE A 85 -8.16 -13.85 -28.75
N ASP A 86 -8.57 -12.61 -29.01
CA ASP A 86 -8.15 -11.47 -28.17
C ASP A 86 -8.97 -11.35 -26.88
N LEU A 87 -10.30 -11.41 -26.95
CA LEU A 87 -11.19 -11.32 -25.78
C LEU A 87 -11.13 -12.57 -24.89
N ASN A 88 -11.00 -13.77 -25.47
CA ASN A 88 -10.84 -14.99 -24.67
C ASN A 88 -9.45 -15.06 -24.02
N LEU A 89 -8.40 -14.58 -24.68
CA LEU A 89 -7.07 -14.55 -24.08
C LEU A 89 -6.99 -13.55 -22.92
N GLU A 90 -7.59 -12.36 -23.05
CA GLU A 90 -7.66 -11.40 -21.95
C GLU A 90 -8.51 -11.91 -20.78
N HIS A 91 -9.63 -12.58 -21.05
CA HIS A 91 -10.45 -13.18 -20.00
C HIS A 91 -9.70 -14.31 -19.28
N CYS A 92 -9.06 -15.23 -20.02
CA CYS A 92 -8.23 -16.28 -19.43
C CYS A 92 -7.05 -15.74 -18.62
N LYS A 93 -6.43 -14.62 -19.06
CA LYS A 93 -5.37 -13.95 -18.30
C LYS A 93 -5.89 -13.34 -17.00
N TYR A 94 -7.05 -12.69 -17.06
CA TYR A 94 -7.69 -12.12 -15.88
C TYR A 94 -8.08 -13.21 -14.87
N ASP A 95 -8.67 -14.30 -15.35
CA ASP A 95 -9.04 -15.44 -14.50
C ASP A 95 -7.81 -16.07 -13.84
N SER A 96 -6.74 -16.30 -14.61
CA SER A 96 -5.48 -16.82 -14.08
C SER A 96 -4.84 -15.88 -13.06
N LEU A 97 -4.91 -14.57 -13.28
CA LEU A 97 -4.38 -13.58 -12.34
C LEU A 97 -5.22 -13.53 -11.05
N ASN A 98 -6.54 -13.65 -11.18
CA ASN A 98 -7.45 -13.67 -10.04
C ASN A 98 -7.27 -14.95 -9.20
N GLU A 99 -7.01 -16.09 -9.84
CA GLU A 99 -6.65 -17.35 -9.16
C GLU A 99 -5.33 -17.23 -8.40
N GLN A 100 -4.29 -16.65 -9.01
CA GLN A 100 -3.02 -16.37 -8.33
C GLN A 100 -3.19 -15.41 -7.14
N LEU A 101 -4.05 -14.40 -7.28
CA LEU A 101 -4.36 -13.46 -6.20
C LEU A 101 -5.08 -14.16 -5.04
N ALA A 102 -6.04 -15.04 -5.35
CA ALA A 102 -6.75 -15.84 -4.35
C ALA A 102 -5.80 -16.80 -3.62
N GLU A 103 -4.91 -17.48 -4.35
CA GLU A 103 -3.89 -18.37 -3.79
C GLU A 103 -2.91 -17.60 -2.88
N ALA A 104 -2.39 -16.46 -3.35
CA ALA A 104 -1.49 -15.62 -2.56
C ALA A 104 -2.17 -15.08 -1.29
N SER A 105 -3.44 -14.68 -1.39
CA SER A 105 -4.22 -14.20 -0.24
C SER A 105 -4.50 -15.32 0.77
N LEU A 106 -4.82 -16.53 0.31
CA LEU A 106 -4.96 -17.71 1.16
C LEU A 106 -3.63 -18.05 1.86
N ARG A 107 -2.53 -18.05 1.12
CA ARG A 107 -1.20 -18.30 1.68
C ARG A 107 -0.82 -17.29 2.76
N LEU A 108 -1.16 -16.01 2.59
CA LEU A 108 -0.93 -14.99 3.63
C LEU A 108 -1.76 -15.25 4.89
N ARG A 109 -3.01 -15.68 4.76
CA ARG A 109 -3.87 -16.08 5.88
C ARG A 109 -3.29 -17.29 6.63
N HIS A 110 -2.89 -18.34 5.90
CA HIS A 110 -2.20 -19.49 6.50
C HIS A 110 -0.95 -19.07 7.28
N MET A 111 -0.10 -18.20 6.70
CA MET A 111 1.10 -17.68 7.36
C MET A 111 0.81 -16.83 8.61
N ARG A 112 -0.43 -16.32 8.77
CA ARG A 112 -0.91 -15.63 9.97
C ARG A 112 -1.55 -16.57 11.00
N GLY A 113 -1.68 -17.86 10.68
CA GLY A 113 -2.36 -18.85 11.52
C GLY A 113 -3.87 -18.88 11.33
N GLU A 114 -4.39 -18.29 10.26
CA GLU A 114 -5.82 -18.30 9.90
C GLU A 114 -6.12 -19.43 8.91
N GLU A 115 -7.34 -20.00 8.97
CA GLU A 115 -7.84 -20.99 7.99
C GLU A 115 -6.92 -22.19 7.77
N LEU A 116 -6.41 -22.78 8.86
CA LEU A 116 -5.49 -23.93 8.79
C LEU A 116 -6.18 -25.27 8.56
N ASP A 117 -7.52 -25.29 8.54
CA ASP A 117 -8.32 -26.49 8.35
C ASP A 117 -8.06 -27.11 6.97
N GLY A 118 -7.75 -28.40 6.94
CA GLY A 118 -7.49 -29.14 5.70
C GLY A 118 -6.02 -29.18 5.25
N LEU A 119 -5.11 -28.48 5.94
CA LEU A 119 -3.67 -28.65 5.74
C LEU A 119 -3.18 -29.95 6.37
N SER A 120 -2.29 -30.65 5.67
CA SER A 120 -1.60 -31.81 6.21
C SER A 120 -0.53 -31.40 7.24
N VAL A 121 -0.17 -32.34 8.11
CA VAL A 121 0.89 -32.12 9.12
C VAL A 121 2.21 -31.71 8.46
N GLY A 122 2.53 -32.27 7.28
CA GLY A 122 3.76 -31.91 6.54
C GLY A 122 3.74 -30.48 6.02
N GLU A 123 2.58 -30.00 5.55
CA GLU A 123 2.42 -28.60 5.10
C GLU A 123 2.53 -27.62 6.26
N LEU A 124 1.94 -27.96 7.41
CA LEU A 124 2.06 -27.16 8.64
C LEU A 124 3.51 -27.08 9.12
N GLN A 125 4.23 -28.20 9.16
CA GLN A 125 5.66 -28.23 9.53
C GLN A 125 6.53 -27.40 8.57
N GLN A 126 6.24 -27.47 7.27
CA GLN A 126 6.96 -26.67 6.29
C GLN A 126 6.69 -25.17 6.47
N MET A 127 5.45 -24.80 6.81
CA MET A 127 5.07 -23.42 7.10
C MET A 127 5.73 -22.90 8.38
N GLU A 128 5.72 -23.69 9.46
CA GLU A 128 6.42 -23.42 10.72
C GLU A 128 7.91 -23.13 10.46
N LYS A 129 8.60 -24.04 9.76
CA LYS A 129 10.01 -23.86 9.41
C LYS A 129 10.28 -22.58 8.61
N ASN A 130 9.37 -22.22 7.70
CA ASN A 130 9.49 -20.99 6.91
C ASN A 130 9.34 -19.74 7.80
N LEU A 131 8.37 -19.74 8.73
CA LEU A 131 8.14 -18.67 9.69
C LEU A 131 9.32 -18.52 10.65
N GLU A 132 9.83 -19.63 11.21
CA GLU A 132 11.01 -19.65 12.08
C GLU A 132 12.24 -19.07 11.38
N THR A 133 12.50 -19.50 10.14
CA THR A 133 13.63 -19.00 9.35
C THR A 133 13.48 -17.50 9.06
N GLY A 134 12.27 -17.06 8.73
CA GLY A 134 11.96 -15.64 8.51
C GLY A 134 12.16 -14.80 9.77
N LEU A 135 11.65 -15.28 10.91
CA LEU A 135 11.78 -14.64 12.22
C LEU A 135 13.25 -14.51 12.61
N GLN A 136 14.04 -15.58 12.45
CA GLN A 136 15.46 -15.56 12.78
C GLN A 136 16.24 -14.52 11.97
N ARG A 137 15.90 -14.34 10.68
CA ARG A 137 16.50 -13.29 9.84
C ARG A 137 16.14 -11.89 10.34
N VAL A 138 14.88 -11.68 10.73
CA VAL A 138 14.42 -10.39 11.28
C VAL A 138 15.12 -10.08 12.58
N LEU A 139 15.19 -11.04 13.50
CA LEU A 139 15.88 -10.90 14.79
C LEU A 139 17.36 -10.57 14.59
N CYS A 140 18.08 -11.37 13.80
CA CYS A 140 19.50 -11.11 13.51
C CYS A 140 19.74 -9.72 12.91
N THR A 141 18.84 -9.25 12.04
CA THR A 141 18.92 -7.90 11.46
C THR A 141 18.70 -6.82 12.52
N LYS A 142 17.70 -6.99 13.39
CA LYS A 142 17.41 -6.07 14.49
C LYS A 142 18.55 -6.02 15.50
N ASP A 143 19.07 -7.18 15.90
CA ASP A 143 20.19 -7.28 16.85
C ASP A 143 21.42 -6.55 16.31
N ARG A 144 21.74 -6.74 15.04
CA ARG A 144 22.84 -6.02 14.38
C ARG A 144 22.62 -4.51 14.39
N GLN A 145 21.40 -4.04 14.11
CA GLN A 145 21.07 -2.62 14.14
C GLN A 145 21.18 -2.05 15.56
N PHE A 146 20.67 -2.75 16.57
CA PHE A 146 20.77 -2.32 17.95
C PHE A 146 22.22 -2.29 18.44
N MET A 147 23.03 -3.31 18.12
CA MET A 147 24.44 -3.30 18.48
C MET A 147 25.19 -2.13 17.83
N GLN A 148 24.87 -1.80 16.58
CA GLN A 148 25.46 -0.64 15.91
C GLN A 148 25.09 0.67 16.62
N GLN A 149 23.81 0.89 16.94
CA GLN A 149 23.35 2.07 17.69
C GLN A 149 23.99 2.17 19.08
N ILE A 150 24.12 1.06 19.79
CA ILE A 150 24.78 1.01 21.10
C ILE A 150 26.24 1.44 20.97
N SER A 151 26.96 0.92 19.98
CA SER A 151 28.36 1.29 19.72
C SER A 151 28.51 2.78 19.40
N ASP A 152 27.65 3.32 18.53
CA ASP A 152 27.68 4.72 18.13
C ASP A 152 27.43 5.64 19.34
N LEU A 153 26.48 5.29 20.20
CA LEU A 153 26.17 6.04 21.42
C LEU A 153 27.31 5.96 22.45
N GLN A 154 27.94 4.79 22.62
CA GLN A 154 29.09 4.64 23.51
C GLN A 154 30.27 5.50 23.05
N GLN A 155 30.60 5.49 21.76
CA GLN A 155 31.64 6.34 21.19
C GLN A 155 31.34 7.83 21.36
N LYS A 156 30.08 8.23 21.16
CA LYS A 156 29.68 9.63 21.39
C LYS A 156 29.79 10.01 22.87
N GLY A 157 29.45 9.09 23.77
CA GLY A 157 29.63 9.27 25.21
C GLY A 157 31.09 9.50 25.61
N THR A 158 32.02 8.72 25.06
CA THR A 158 33.46 8.90 25.34
C THR A 158 33.99 10.21 24.78
N GLN A 159 33.62 10.58 23.54
CA GLN A 159 34.00 11.85 22.92
C GLN A 159 33.53 13.05 23.76
N LEU A 160 32.26 13.04 24.18
CA LEU A 160 31.71 14.12 25.02
C LEU A 160 32.40 14.17 26.39
N ALA A 161 32.78 13.02 26.97
CA ALA A 161 33.51 12.99 28.23
C ALA A 161 34.92 13.60 28.09
N GLU A 162 35.63 13.27 27.00
CA GLU A 162 36.95 13.84 26.68
C GLU A 162 36.88 15.35 26.44
N GLU A 163 35.90 15.82 25.66
CA GLU A 163 35.69 17.25 25.42
C GLU A 163 35.34 18.00 26.71
N ASN A 164 34.46 17.45 27.55
CA ASN A 164 34.13 18.04 28.84
C ASN A 164 35.35 18.12 29.76
N MET A 165 36.20 17.09 29.79
CA MET A 165 37.46 17.13 30.54
C MET A 165 38.39 18.24 30.03
N ARG A 166 38.51 18.40 28.72
CA ARG A 166 39.31 19.47 28.10
C ARG A 166 38.78 20.86 28.44
N LEU A 167 37.47 21.07 28.34
CA LEU A 167 36.83 22.34 28.67
C LEU A 167 36.99 22.68 30.16
N LYS A 168 36.86 21.70 31.05
CA LYS A 168 37.08 21.89 32.49
C LYS A 168 38.51 22.33 32.81
N ASN A 169 39.51 21.72 32.15
CA ASN A 169 40.91 22.13 32.29
C ASN A 169 41.13 23.56 31.78
N GLN A 170 40.53 23.94 30.65
CA GLN A 170 40.60 25.32 30.12
C GLN A 170 39.94 26.35 31.05
N MET A 171 38.83 26.00 31.72
CA MET A 171 38.18 26.88 32.70
C MET A 171 39.05 27.11 33.94
N HIS A 172 39.89 26.15 34.34
CA HIS A 172 40.82 26.31 35.45
C HIS A 172 42.05 27.16 35.08
N GLU A 173 42.32 27.39 33.80
CA GLU A 173 43.43 28.23 33.31
C GLU A 173 43.06 29.71 33.09
N VAL A 174 41.79 30.09 33.27
CA VAL A 174 41.38 31.51 33.22
C VAL A 174 41.71 32.18 34.55
N PRO A 175 42.60 33.20 34.61
CA PRO A 175 42.88 33.90 35.85
C PRO A 175 41.63 34.66 36.30
N THR A 176 41.18 34.39 37.53
CA THR A 176 40.27 35.26 38.26
C THR A 176 40.84 36.68 38.29
N VAL A 177 40.31 37.56 37.45
CA VAL A 177 40.60 38.99 37.51
C VAL A 177 40.01 39.55 38.80
N SER A 178 40.93 39.97 39.67
CA SER A 178 40.79 40.73 40.90
C SER A 178 39.45 41.42 41.16
N THR A 179 38.72 40.95 42.16
CA THR A 179 37.97 41.82 43.07
C THR A 179 38.94 42.46 44.05
N VAL A 180 39.02 43.79 44.01
CA VAL A 180 39.92 44.62 44.81
C VAL A 180 39.54 44.58 46.30
N ALA A 181 40.60 44.44 47.10
CA ALA A 181 40.75 44.57 48.55
C ALA A 181 39.71 45.37 49.35
N VAL A 182 39.37 44.86 50.54
CA VAL A 182 39.52 45.60 51.81
C VAL A 182 40.07 44.65 52.89
N ALA A 183 40.94 45.22 53.70
CA ALA A 183 41.90 44.66 54.65
C ALA A 183 41.30 44.09 55.95
N GLU A 184 42.21 43.43 56.69
CA GLU A 184 42.27 43.30 58.17
C GLU A 184 41.21 42.38 58.82
N ALA A 185 41.50 41.55 59.82
CA ALA A 185 42.71 41.22 60.57
C ALA A 185 42.44 39.91 61.36
N GLU A 186 43.53 39.28 61.83
CA GLU A 186 43.58 38.27 62.90
C GLU A 186 42.91 36.91 62.66
N ASN A 187 43.36 35.77 63.19
CA ASN A 187 44.60 35.23 63.72
C ASN A 187 44.23 33.75 64.08
N VAL A 188 45.22 32.86 64.17
CA VAL A 188 45.16 31.55 64.88
C VAL A 188 44.53 30.34 64.14
N VAL A 189 45.44 29.53 63.57
CA VAL A 189 45.43 28.05 63.46
C VAL A 189 45.54 27.44 64.90
N PRO A 190 45.07 26.21 65.28
CA PRO A 190 44.98 24.97 64.49
C PRO A 190 43.80 23.98 64.74
N GLU A 191 43.77 23.00 63.83
CA GLU A 191 43.52 21.56 63.97
C GLU A 191 42.18 20.92 64.39
N ASP A 192 41.86 19.93 63.55
CA ASP A 192 41.34 18.60 63.82
C ASP A 192 39.84 18.32 64.13
N ALA A 193 39.30 17.58 63.15
CA ALA A 193 38.67 16.26 63.28
C ALA A 193 37.25 16.14 63.86
N HIS A 194 36.50 15.29 63.14
CA HIS A 194 35.19 14.69 63.47
C HIS A 194 34.01 15.67 63.31
N SER A 195 32.78 15.28 62.94
CA SER A 195 32.10 13.99 62.92
C SER A 195 30.80 14.15 62.12
N SER A 196 30.25 13.03 61.65
CA SER A 196 28.97 12.83 60.96
C SER A 196 27.75 13.48 61.62
N ASP A 197 26.73 13.84 60.83
CA ASP A 197 25.47 13.06 60.74
C ASP A 197 24.39 13.77 59.90
N SER A 198 23.40 12.97 59.49
CA SER A 198 21.98 13.32 59.36
C SER A 198 21.40 13.36 57.93
N VAL A 199 20.24 12.78 57.60
CA VAL A 199 19.31 11.82 58.23
C VAL A 199 18.43 11.29 57.07
N MET A 200 18.02 10.04 57.16
CA MET A 200 17.04 9.35 56.29
C MET A 200 15.59 9.83 56.51
N THR A 201 14.66 9.29 55.70
CA THR A 201 13.17 9.23 55.82
C THR A 201 12.39 10.28 55.01
N ALA A 202 11.26 9.98 54.35
CA ALA A 202 10.50 8.75 54.13
C ALA A 202 9.50 8.90 52.96
N VAL A 203 8.93 7.75 52.63
CA VAL A 203 8.08 7.25 51.52
C VAL A 203 6.60 7.73 51.44
N HIS A 204 6.01 7.37 50.28
CA HIS A 204 4.59 7.09 49.93
C HIS A 204 3.89 8.17 49.09
N SER A 205 3.11 7.92 48.04
CA SER A 205 2.67 6.75 47.25
C SER A 205 1.89 7.30 46.03
N GLY A 206 1.76 6.55 44.92
CA GLY A 206 0.57 6.66 44.06
C GLY A 206 0.78 6.77 42.54
N SER A 207 0.46 5.66 41.87
CA SER A 207 -0.19 5.54 40.54
C SER A 207 0.35 6.32 39.34
N SER A 208 0.97 5.53 38.46
CA SER A 208 1.16 5.71 37.02
C SER A 208 -0.08 6.28 36.32
N GLN A 209 0.15 7.33 35.53
CA GLN A 209 -0.75 7.81 34.49
C GLN A 209 0.05 7.86 33.19
N ASP A 210 -0.46 7.13 32.20
CA ASP A 210 0.12 6.89 30.89
C ASP A 210 0.33 8.18 30.09
N ASN A 211 1.57 8.43 29.67
CA ASN A 211 1.86 9.30 28.53
C ASN A 211 2.23 8.38 27.36
N ASP A 212 1.20 8.01 26.60
CA ASP A 212 1.30 7.33 25.32
C ASP A 212 1.59 8.37 24.23
N ASP A 213 2.88 8.65 23.99
CA ASP A 213 3.35 9.41 22.83
C ASP A 213 3.91 8.42 21.79
N GLY A 214 2.98 7.69 21.16
CA GLY A 214 3.25 6.77 20.06
C GLY A 214 3.65 7.54 18.80
N SER A 215 4.93 7.83 18.64
CA SER A 215 5.48 8.27 17.36
C SER A 215 5.57 7.09 16.38
N ASP A 216 4.60 7.07 15.45
CA ASP A 216 4.55 6.28 14.23
C ASP A 216 5.85 6.40 13.41
N ILE A 217 6.65 5.33 13.36
CA ILE A 217 7.70 5.14 12.36
C ILE A 217 7.26 4.10 11.33
N SER A 218 6.37 4.54 10.43
CA SER A 218 6.08 3.83 9.18
C SER A 218 7.30 3.92 8.24
N LEU A 219 8.09 2.84 8.19
CA LEU A 219 9.15 2.69 7.19
C LEU A 219 8.55 2.24 5.85
N LYS A 220 8.42 3.19 4.92
CA LYS A 220 8.17 2.92 3.50
C LYS A 220 9.37 2.16 2.92
N LEU A 221 9.18 0.88 2.63
CA LEU A 221 10.09 0.10 1.77
C LEU A 221 9.98 0.65 0.33
N ALA A 222 10.92 1.50 -0.05
CA ALA A 222 11.08 1.94 -1.43
C ALA A 222 11.64 0.76 -2.26
N LEU A 223 10.80 0.17 -3.12
CA LEU A 223 11.27 -0.66 -4.21
C LEU A 223 11.66 0.25 -5.40
N PRO A 224 12.81 0.02 -6.05
CA PRO A 224 13.19 0.78 -7.24
C PRO A 224 12.42 0.28 -8.47
N TRP A 225 11.67 1.17 -9.11
CA TRP A 225 11.01 0.90 -10.38
C TRP A 225 12.05 1.05 -11.51
N LYS A 226 12.10 0.08 -12.42
CA LYS A 226 12.67 0.21 -13.77
C LYS A 226 11.53 0.14 -14.78
#